data_AF-A0A812HNY5-F1
#
_entry.id   AF-A0A812HNY5-F1
#
_cell.length_a   1.000
_cell.length_b   1.000
_cell.length_c   1.000
_cell.angle_alpha   90.00
_cell.angle_beta   90.00
_cell.angle_gamma   90.00
#
_symmetry.space_group_name_H-M   'P 1'
#
loop_
_entity.id
_entity.type
_entity.pdbx_description
1 polymer ?
#
loop_
_entity_poly.entity_id
_entity_poly.type
_entity_poly.pdbx_seq_one_letter_code
_entity_poly.pdbx_strand_id
1 'polypeptide(L)'
;MTLSPEEQAKQDLAEATMELSMLASNLRQSGGLQSSLLGTQLGFTGTGQEAEERPAKYSKDLNKGPAGKGRGANGGLKRHYQPRGNQAARETGTSSTGLVLSPETIQMLIKLLLRHEDQLATFRLSTAWVFFLSAEKPVEILETLFATATQWRHQKLNDPASLKNPMRVILFQATWKEMYTRAENIRTKEDAKQTAVDMGIYDEAKGFPYQIWNPKERKAQTDETRDPLPLDKVLALTAELMKLAAGNGVITRYHCTRPLTEEMKGTMTTWLMEVGLRDARCNRIWEILSILKGNASMKLIGGAVREERLQRTPLAQTLAQQLTRQHESVCCN
;
A
#
# COMPACT_ATOMS: atom_id res chain seq x y z
N MET A 1 -3.57 -34.54 -27.88
CA MET A 1 -2.42 -33.66 -28.15
C MET A 1 -2.12 -32.92 -26.87
N THR A 2 -0.95 -33.15 -26.27
CA THR A 2 -0.50 -32.42 -25.07
C THR A 2 0.03 -31.07 -25.50
N LEU A 3 -0.46 -29.99 -24.88
CA LEU A 3 0.03 -28.62 -25.13
C LEU A 3 1.51 -28.54 -24.79
N SER A 4 2.26 -27.70 -25.51
CA SER A 4 3.64 -27.43 -25.15
C SER A 4 3.72 -26.72 -23.78
N PRO A 5 4.85 -26.84 -23.04
CA PRO A 5 5.00 -26.19 -21.73
C PRO A 5 4.76 -24.67 -21.76
N GLU A 6 5.11 -24.00 -22.86
CA GLU A 6 4.89 -22.57 -23.03
C GLU A 6 3.42 -22.23 -23.28
N GLU A 7 2.71 -23.04 -24.07
CA GLU A 7 1.27 -22.86 -24.31
C GLU A 7 0.47 -23.11 -23.03
N GLN A 8 0.85 -24.13 -22.26
CA GLN A 8 0.26 -24.38 -20.94
C GLN A 8 0.46 -23.17 -20.02
N ALA A 9 1.68 -22.63 -19.96
CA ALA A 9 1.96 -21.46 -19.13
C ALA A 9 1.14 -20.22 -19.55
N LYS A 10 0.88 -20.03 -20.85
CA LYS A 10 0.02 -18.94 -21.33
C LYS A 10 -1.45 -19.17 -20.97
N GLN A 11 -1.93 -20.40 -21.10
CA GLN A 11 -3.28 -20.77 -20.72
C GLN A 11 -3.52 -20.57 -19.22
N ASP A 12 -2.61 -21.03 -18.37
CA ASP A 12 -2.71 -20.87 -16.92
C ASP A 12 -2.73 -19.39 -16.52
N LEU A 13 -1.97 -18.53 -17.22
CA LEU A 13 -1.99 -17.08 -16.98
C LEU A 13 -3.34 -16.48 -17.36
N ALA A 14 -3.87 -16.88 -18.52
CA ALA A 14 -5.16 -16.41 -19.02
C ALA A 14 -6.29 -16.82 -18.08
N GLU A 15 -6.26 -18.05 -17.55
CA GLU A 15 -7.23 -18.52 -16.56
C GLU A 15 -7.11 -17.73 -15.25
N ALA A 16 -5.90 -17.58 -14.71
CA ALA A 16 -5.66 -16.87 -13.47
C ALA A 16 -6.07 -15.38 -13.54
N THR A 17 -6.02 -14.77 -14.73
CA THR A 17 -6.34 -13.34 -14.96
C THR A 17 -7.64 -13.12 -15.73
N MET A 18 -8.48 -14.15 -15.86
CA MET A 18 -9.73 -14.11 -16.62
C MET A 18 -10.68 -13.02 -16.09
N GLU A 19 -10.87 -12.95 -14.76
CA GLU A 19 -11.73 -11.95 -14.12
C GLU A 19 -11.23 -10.52 -14.35
N LEU A 20 -9.92 -10.30 -14.21
CA LEU A 20 -9.32 -9.00 -14.50
C LEU A 20 -9.56 -8.59 -15.96
N SER A 21 -9.43 -9.55 -16.89
CA SER A 21 -9.66 -9.33 -18.32
C SER A 21 -11.13 -9.04 -18.64
N MET A 22 -12.06 -9.70 -17.96
CA MET A 22 -13.49 -9.43 -18.04
C MET A 22 -13.82 -8.01 -17.54
N LEU A 23 -13.30 -7.63 -16.37
CA LEU A 23 -13.49 -6.29 -15.80
C LEU A 23 -12.93 -5.19 -16.70
N ALA A 24 -11.74 -5.41 -17.27
CA ALA A 24 -11.14 -4.48 -18.25
C ALA A 24 -11.98 -4.37 -19.52
N SER A 25 -12.64 -5.45 -19.95
CA SER A 25 -13.51 -5.44 -21.14
C SER A 25 -14.82 -4.70 -20.88
N ASN A 26 -15.42 -4.89 -19.70
CA ASN A 26 -16.61 -4.15 -19.27
C ASN A 26 -16.32 -2.64 -19.20
N LEU A 27 -15.14 -2.25 -18.72
CA LEU A 27 -14.71 -0.85 -18.68
C LEU A 27 -14.65 -0.22 -20.08
N ARG A 28 -14.09 -0.94 -21.05
CA ARG A 28 -14.01 -0.49 -22.45
C ARG A 28 -15.40 -0.34 -23.08
N GLN A 29 -16.34 -1.22 -22.75
CA GLN A 29 -17.71 -1.17 -23.27
C GLN A 29 -18.55 -0.06 -22.63
N SER A 30 -18.31 0.27 -21.35
CA SER A 30 -19.05 1.32 -20.64
C SER A 30 -18.60 2.75 -20.97
N GLY A 31 -17.70 2.95 -21.94
CA GLY A 31 -17.22 4.28 -22.34
C GLY A 31 -16.43 5.03 -21.24
N GLY A 32 -16.03 4.34 -20.17
CA GLY A 32 -15.29 4.93 -19.07
C GLY A 32 -13.82 5.11 -19.45
N LEU A 33 -13.40 6.37 -19.61
CA LEU A 33 -12.02 6.84 -19.89
C LEU A 33 -11.39 6.19 -21.14
N GLN A 34 -11.42 6.95 -22.24
CA GLN A 34 -10.81 6.58 -23.53
C GLN A 34 -9.29 6.30 -23.40
N SER A 35 -8.88 5.18 -24.01
CA SER A 35 -7.58 4.85 -24.63
C SER A 35 -6.24 5.00 -23.86
N SER A 36 -6.19 5.53 -22.64
CA SER A 36 -4.91 5.70 -21.90
C SER A 36 -4.51 4.49 -21.03
N LEU A 37 -5.48 3.73 -20.53
CA LEU A 37 -5.32 2.81 -19.40
C LEU A 37 -4.54 1.50 -19.66
N LEU A 38 -4.05 1.24 -20.88
CA LEU A 38 -3.43 -0.05 -21.20
C LEU A 38 -2.26 0.00 -22.18
N GLY A 39 -1.66 1.17 -22.47
CA GLY A 39 -0.47 1.11 -23.33
C GLY A 39 0.15 2.38 -23.90
N THR A 40 -0.18 3.59 -23.46
CA THR A 40 0.40 4.80 -24.08
C THR A 40 0.85 5.81 -23.04
N GLN A 41 1.98 5.58 -22.38
CA GLN A 41 2.77 6.68 -21.80
C GLN A 41 4.20 6.27 -21.43
N LEU A 42 4.96 5.87 -22.45
CA LEU A 42 6.40 6.13 -22.48
C LEU A 42 6.77 6.83 -23.81
N GLY A 43 5.83 7.54 -24.42
CA GLY A 43 6.04 8.34 -25.62
C GLY A 43 5.35 9.68 -25.45
N PHE A 44 6.06 10.66 -24.92
CA PHE A 44 5.70 12.06 -25.11
C PHE A 44 6.97 12.91 -25.25
N THR A 45 7.06 13.54 -26.41
CA THR A 45 8.04 14.55 -26.81
C THR A 45 7.61 15.91 -26.24
N GLY A 46 8.50 16.56 -25.48
CA GLY A 46 8.20 17.88 -24.92
C GLY A 46 9.33 18.43 -24.07
N THR A 47 10.32 18.99 -24.77
CA THR A 47 11.27 20.05 -24.38
C THR A 47 11.42 20.40 -22.90
N GLY A 48 12.63 20.21 -22.39
CA GLY A 48 13.03 20.56 -21.03
C GLY A 48 12.80 22.04 -20.68
N GLN A 49 12.48 22.25 -19.40
CA GLN A 49 12.78 23.47 -18.68
C GLN A 49 13.21 23.10 -17.26
N GLU A 50 14.17 23.90 -16.79
CA GLU A 50 15.03 23.74 -15.63
C GLU A 50 14.30 23.44 -14.32
N ALA A 51 14.86 22.51 -13.54
CA ALA A 51 14.44 22.25 -12.18
C ALA A 51 14.93 23.39 -11.27
N GLU A 52 14.08 24.39 -11.08
CA GLU A 52 14.24 25.39 -10.03
C GLU A 52 14.12 24.73 -8.64
N GLU A 53 15.14 24.94 -7.80
CA GLU A 53 15.25 24.45 -6.43
C GLU A 53 14.01 24.80 -5.60
N ARG A 54 13.39 23.80 -4.96
CA ARG A 54 12.33 24.03 -3.97
C ARG A 54 12.68 23.40 -2.62
N PRO A 55 12.54 24.15 -1.51
CA PRO A 55 13.01 23.71 -0.20
C PRO A 55 12.10 22.65 0.45
N ALA A 56 12.70 21.85 1.33
CA ALA A 56 12.08 20.70 1.98
C ALA A 56 10.90 21.09 2.91
N LYS A 57 9.80 20.33 2.81
CA LYS A 57 8.52 20.56 3.52
C LYS A 57 8.51 20.17 5.01
N TYR A 58 9.67 20.12 5.66
CA TYR A 58 9.79 19.91 7.10
C TYR A 58 11.03 20.64 7.63
N SER A 59 10.85 21.81 8.27
CA SER A 59 11.86 22.30 9.22
C SER A 59 11.68 21.52 10.52
N LYS A 60 12.78 20.92 11.00
CA LYS A 60 12.90 20.53 12.40
C LYS A 60 13.38 21.78 13.11
N ASP A 61 12.45 22.56 13.66
CA ASP A 61 12.83 23.67 14.52
C ASP A 61 13.37 23.12 15.84
N LEU A 62 14.70 23.12 15.92
CA LEU A 62 15.48 23.08 17.13
C LEU A 62 15.41 24.48 17.76
N ASN A 63 14.49 24.73 18.70
CA ASN A 63 14.79 25.54 19.89
C ASN A 63 13.64 25.60 20.90
N LYS A 64 14.01 25.49 22.18
CA LYS A 64 13.20 25.69 23.39
C LYS A 64 12.90 27.18 23.62
N GLY A 65 11.70 27.52 24.11
CA GLY A 65 11.41 28.83 24.74
C GLY A 65 9.91 29.17 24.85
N PRO A 66 9.44 29.96 25.84
CA PRO A 66 8.24 29.60 26.62
C PRO A 66 6.99 30.51 26.45
N ALA A 67 5.86 29.97 26.92
CA ALA A 67 4.66 30.60 27.49
C ALA A 67 3.93 31.72 26.73
N GLY A 68 2.67 31.44 26.34
CA GLY A 68 1.67 32.45 25.98
C GLY A 68 0.27 32.05 26.46
N LYS A 69 -0.25 32.78 27.46
CA LYS A 69 -1.65 32.74 27.92
C LYS A 69 -2.55 33.47 26.90
N GLY A 70 -3.67 32.87 26.52
CA GLY A 70 -4.75 33.53 25.78
C GLY A 70 -6.12 33.12 26.32
N ARG A 71 -6.87 34.10 26.84
CA ARG A 71 -8.24 34.00 27.38
C ARG A 71 -9.28 34.35 26.31
N GLY A 72 -10.48 33.76 26.44
CA GLY A 72 -11.77 34.26 25.93
C GLY A 72 -12.23 33.65 24.59
N ALA A 73 -13.50 33.39 24.31
CA ALA A 73 -14.75 33.58 25.05
C ALA A 73 -15.89 32.78 24.39
N ASN A 74 -16.82 32.32 25.22
CA ASN A 74 -18.26 32.09 25.04
C ASN A 74 -18.89 31.77 23.66
N GLY A 75 -19.70 30.70 23.67
CA GLY A 75 -20.75 30.43 22.68
C GLY A 75 -21.64 29.25 23.07
N GLY A 76 -22.24 29.27 24.27
CA GLY A 76 -23.20 28.25 24.71
C GLY A 76 -24.64 28.62 24.37
N LEU A 77 -25.38 27.70 23.71
CA LEU A 77 -26.84 27.69 23.72
C LEU A 77 -27.35 26.69 24.76
N LYS A 78 -28.18 27.23 25.65
CA LYS A 78 -28.76 26.63 26.86
C LYS A 78 -29.90 25.66 26.50
N ARG A 79 -29.99 24.51 27.18
CA ARG A 79 -31.26 23.81 27.42
C ARG A 79 -31.55 23.82 28.92
N HIS A 80 -32.71 24.36 29.26
CA HIS A 80 -33.27 24.42 30.61
C HIS A 80 -33.64 23.02 31.12
N TYR A 81 -33.20 22.68 32.34
CA TYR A 81 -33.82 21.64 33.15
C TYR A 81 -34.14 22.25 34.52
N GLN A 82 -35.41 22.17 34.92
CA GLN A 82 -35.93 22.67 36.19
C GLN A 82 -35.54 21.71 37.35
N PRO A 83 -35.25 22.22 38.55
CA PRO A 83 -35.00 21.37 39.71
C PRO A 83 -36.32 21.04 40.42
N ARG A 84 -36.58 19.76 40.69
CA ARG A 84 -37.62 19.36 41.65
C ARG A 84 -37.06 18.36 42.65
N GLY A 85 -36.84 18.88 43.85
CA GLY A 85 -37.05 18.28 45.19
C GLY A 85 -36.62 16.84 45.46
N ASN A 86 -35.72 16.72 46.44
CA ASN A 86 -35.47 15.55 47.29
C ASN A 86 -36.71 14.68 47.56
N GLN A 87 -36.58 13.38 47.35
CA GLN A 87 -37.13 12.36 48.25
C GLN A 87 -36.24 11.11 48.22
N ALA A 88 -35.85 10.71 49.43
CA ALA A 88 -35.01 9.56 49.70
C ALA A 88 -35.75 8.22 49.51
N ALA A 89 -34.94 7.17 49.45
CA ALA A 89 -35.28 5.76 49.59
C ALA A 89 -36.00 5.09 48.41
N ARG A 90 -35.25 4.26 47.67
CA ARG A 90 -35.35 2.80 47.84
C ARG A 90 -34.22 2.09 47.09
N GLU A 91 -33.45 1.32 47.84
CA GLU A 91 -32.63 0.24 47.30
C GLU A 91 -33.54 -0.73 46.54
N THR A 92 -33.25 -0.95 45.27
CA THR A 92 -33.71 -2.13 44.54
C THR A 92 -32.60 -2.52 43.59
N GLY A 93 -32.00 -3.67 43.87
CA GLY A 93 -30.83 -4.20 43.21
C GLY A 93 -31.01 -4.29 41.69
N THR A 94 -30.02 -3.76 40.99
CA THR A 94 -29.65 -4.23 39.67
C THR A 94 -28.21 -4.74 39.82
N SER A 95 -28.06 -6.02 40.15
CA SER A 95 -26.80 -6.72 39.99
C SER A 95 -26.50 -6.83 38.50
N SER A 96 -26.03 -5.75 37.89
CA SER A 96 -25.06 -5.90 36.82
C SER A 96 -23.75 -6.23 37.53
N THR A 97 -23.41 -7.51 37.60
CA THR A 97 -22.03 -7.97 37.77
C THR A 97 -21.22 -7.53 36.55
N GLY A 98 -21.04 -6.22 36.40
CA GLY A 98 -20.05 -5.64 35.52
C GLY A 98 -18.70 -5.84 36.19
N LEU A 99 -17.79 -6.53 35.54
CA LEU A 99 -16.40 -6.61 35.95
C LEU A 99 -15.82 -5.19 36.02
N VAL A 100 -15.80 -4.59 37.21
CA VAL A 100 -15.03 -3.37 37.47
C VAL A 100 -13.57 -3.83 37.62
N LEU A 101 -12.82 -3.76 36.53
CA LEU A 101 -11.39 -4.08 36.55
C LEU A 101 -10.65 -3.04 37.40
N SER A 102 -9.81 -3.52 38.32
CA SER A 102 -8.95 -2.63 39.10
C SER A 102 -7.99 -1.86 38.17
N PRO A 103 -7.59 -0.63 38.52
CA PRO A 103 -6.60 0.13 37.75
C PRO A 103 -5.30 -0.65 37.50
N GLU A 104 -4.86 -1.46 38.46
CA GLU A 104 -3.68 -2.31 38.36
C GLU A 104 -3.89 -3.42 37.32
N THR A 105 -5.07 -4.06 37.32
CA THR A 105 -5.43 -5.06 36.30
C THR A 105 -5.46 -4.46 34.90
N ILE A 106 -5.97 -3.23 34.76
CA ILE A 106 -5.99 -2.50 33.48
C ILE A 106 -4.56 -2.23 33.02
N GLN A 107 -3.67 -1.75 33.91
CA GLN A 107 -2.26 -1.53 33.55
C GLN A 107 -1.56 -2.82 33.11
N MET A 108 -1.82 -3.95 33.78
CA MET A 108 -1.28 -5.26 33.36
C MET A 108 -1.83 -5.68 31.99
N LEU A 109 -3.12 -5.50 31.74
CA LEU A 109 -3.74 -5.79 30.45
C LEU A 109 -3.13 -4.94 29.33
N ILE A 110 -2.93 -3.65 29.56
CA ILE A 110 -2.28 -2.75 28.61
C ILE A 110 -0.86 -3.22 28.30
N LYS A 111 -0.06 -3.58 29.32
CA LYS A 111 1.30 -4.13 29.13
C LYS A 111 1.27 -5.44 28.33
N LEU A 112 0.31 -6.32 28.59
CA LEU A 112 0.15 -7.57 27.85
C LEU A 112 -0.22 -7.32 26.38
N LEU A 113 -1.16 -6.40 26.11
CA LEU A 113 -1.56 -6.01 24.77
C LEU A 113 -0.39 -5.41 23.96
N LEU A 114 0.45 -4.59 24.59
CA LEU A 114 1.66 -4.07 23.94
C LEU A 114 2.64 -5.19 23.56
N ARG A 115 2.80 -6.21 24.41
CA ARG A 115 3.63 -7.38 24.09
C ARG A 115 3.04 -8.20 22.94
N HIS A 116 1.71 -8.38 22.91
CA HIS A 116 1.05 -9.06 21.80
C HIS A 116 1.21 -8.29 20.49
N GLU A 117 1.11 -6.96 20.52
CA GLU A 117 1.37 -6.13 19.34
C GLU A 117 2.81 -6.27 18.83
N ASP A 118 3.80 -6.39 19.72
CA ASP A 118 5.20 -6.64 19.32
C ASP A 118 5.36 -8.02 18.65
N GLN A 119 4.66 -9.05 19.15
CA GLN A 119 4.64 -10.37 18.52
C GLN A 119 3.96 -10.34 17.15
N LEU A 120 2.85 -9.60 17.01
CA LEU A 120 2.18 -9.42 15.72
C LEU A 120 3.06 -8.64 14.72
N ALA A 121 3.76 -7.60 15.19
CA ALA A 121 4.71 -6.87 14.35
C ALA A 121 5.87 -7.77 13.88
N THR A 122 6.32 -8.69 14.74
CA THR A 122 7.33 -9.70 14.39
C THR A 122 6.80 -10.64 13.31
N PHE A 123 5.54 -11.08 13.42
CA PHE A 123 4.90 -11.92 12.41
C PHE A 123 4.78 -11.22 11.05
N ARG A 124 4.43 -9.92 11.06
CA ARG A 124 4.34 -9.10 9.83
C ARG A 124 5.66 -9.00 9.08
N LEU A 125 6.82 -9.19 9.73
CA LEU A 125 8.11 -9.26 9.03
C LEU A 125 8.21 -10.41 8.02
N SER A 126 7.37 -11.44 8.14
CA SER A 126 7.35 -12.61 7.25
C SER A 126 6.13 -12.65 6.33
N THR A 127 5.17 -11.73 6.48
CA THR A 127 3.92 -11.77 5.71
C THR A 127 3.53 -10.44 5.08
N ALA A 128 4.10 -9.32 5.53
CA ALA A 128 3.64 -8.00 5.14
C ALA A 128 4.66 -7.21 4.31
N TRP A 129 4.13 -6.52 3.32
CA TRP A 129 4.83 -5.62 2.42
C TRP A 129 4.12 -4.28 2.34
N VAL A 130 4.90 -3.24 2.12
CA VAL A 130 4.43 -1.87 1.89
C VAL A 130 4.82 -1.44 0.49
N PHE A 131 3.81 -1.06 -0.28
CA PHE A 131 3.95 -0.51 -1.62
C PHE A 131 3.79 1.00 -1.56
N PHE A 132 4.69 1.71 -2.23
CA PHE A 132 4.61 3.15 -2.46
C PHE A 132 4.33 3.35 -3.94
N LEU A 133 3.13 3.79 -4.29
CA LEU A 133 2.72 3.98 -5.68
C LEU A 133 2.51 5.46 -5.97
N SER A 134 3.12 5.95 -7.05
CA SER A 134 3.02 7.33 -7.49
C SER A 134 1.56 7.70 -7.80
N ALA A 135 1.18 8.89 -7.35
CA ALA A 135 -0.05 9.57 -7.76
C ALA A 135 0.24 10.73 -8.71
N GLU A 136 1.50 10.90 -9.12
CA GLU A 136 1.94 11.94 -10.05
C GLU A 136 2.13 11.36 -11.45
N LYS A 137 1.53 12.06 -12.43
CA LYS A 137 1.76 11.85 -13.86
C LYS A 137 3.21 12.25 -14.23
N PRO A 138 3.82 11.62 -15.26
CA PRO A 138 3.22 10.68 -16.21
C PRO A 138 3.27 9.21 -15.77
N VAL A 139 3.96 8.87 -14.68
CA VAL A 139 4.21 7.48 -14.28
C VAL A 139 3.34 7.07 -13.10
N GLU A 140 2.03 7.23 -13.23
CA GLU A 140 1.06 6.80 -12.22
C GLU A 140 0.40 5.46 -12.55
N ILE A 141 -0.17 4.81 -11.53
CA ILE A 141 -0.95 3.56 -11.66
C ILE A 141 -2.33 3.65 -11.00
N LEU A 142 -2.58 4.73 -10.25
CA LEU A 142 -3.76 4.82 -9.39
C LEU A 142 -5.06 4.93 -10.18
N GLU A 143 -5.04 5.56 -11.36
CA GLU A 143 -6.19 5.61 -12.27
C GLU A 143 -6.64 4.19 -12.64
N THR A 144 -5.71 3.34 -13.06
CA THR A 144 -5.97 1.92 -13.38
C THR A 144 -6.55 1.17 -12.18
N LEU A 145 -5.98 1.36 -11.00
CA LEU A 145 -6.46 0.69 -9.79
C LEU A 145 -7.84 1.21 -9.35
N PHE A 146 -8.12 2.50 -9.53
CA PHE A 146 -9.42 3.10 -9.22
C PHE A 146 -10.50 2.59 -10.16
N ALA A 147 -10.25 2.62 -11.47
CA ALA A 147 -11.17 2.11 -12.48
C ALA A 147 -11.45 0.61 -12.24
N THR A 148 -10.41 -0.18 -11.97
CA THR A 148 -10.54 -1.61 -11.66
C THR A 148 -11.37 -1.84 -10.38
N ALA A 149 -11.13 -1.08 -9.32
CA ALA A 149 -11.89 -1.18 -8.08
C ALA A 149 -13.37 -0.83 -8.29
N THR A 150 -13.66 0.21 -9.06
CA THR A 150 -15.03 0.64 -9.39
C THR A 150 -15.76 -0.43 -10.20
N GLN A 151 -15.12 -1.01 -11.21
CA GLN A 151 -15.71 -2.09 -12.00
C GLN A 151 -15.93 -3.36 -11.18
N TRP A 152 -14.98 -3.74 -10.32
CA TRP A 152 -15.16 -4.89 -9.44
C TRP A 152 -16.35 -4.69 -8.49
N ARG A 153 -16.52 -3.48 -7.92
CA ARG A 153 -17.69 -3.15 -7.08
C ARG A 153 -18.99 -3.21 -7.86
N HIS A 154 -19.00 -2.66 -9.08
CA HIS A 154 -20.17 -2.68 -9.95
C HIS A 154 -20.58 -4.12 -10.31
N GLN A 155 -19.60 -4.95 -10.71
CA GLN A 155 -19.83 -6.37 -11.00
C GLN A 155 -20.33 -7.12 -9.77
N LYS A 156 -19.77 -6.84 -8.58
CA LYS A 156 -20.24 -7.45 -7.33
C LYS A 156 -21.70 -7.11 -7.00
N LEU A 157 -22.17 -5.93 -7.37
CA LEU A 157 -23.55 -5.51 -7.13
C LEU A 157 -24.52 -6.14 -8.13
N ASN A 158 -24.12 -6.23 -9.41
CA ASN A 158 -25.02 -6.68 -10.48
C ASN A 158 -25.01 -8.20 -10.69
N ASP A 159 -23.83 -8.83 -10.61
CA ASP A 159 -23.64 -10.26 -10.80
C ASP A 159 -22.51 -10.80 -9.90
N PRO A 160 -22.78 -11.00 -8.60
CA PRO A 160 -21.77 -11.50 -7.66
C PRO A 160 -21.24 -12.89 -8.02
N ALA A 161 -22.03 -13.74 -8.71
CA ALA A 161 -21.66 -15.11 -9.03
C ALA A 161 -20.54 -15.19 -10.09
N SER A 162 -20.40 -14.15 -10.91
CA SER A 162 -19.30 -14.02 -11.89
C SER A 162 -17.92 -13.79 -11.27
N LEU A 163 -17.84 -13.38 -10.00
CA LEU A 163 -16.58 -13.06 -9.32
C LEU A 163 -16.15 -14.23 -8.42
N LYS A 164 -15.05 -14.90 -8.76
CA LYS A 164 -14.43 -15.91 -7.89
C LYS A 164 -13.37 -15.29 -6.99
N ASN A 165 -12.72 -14.20 -7.42
CA ASN A 165 -11.65 -13.56 -6.66
C ASN A 165 -12.12 -12.30 -5.90
N PRO A 166 -11.62 -12.09 -4.67
CA PRO A 166 -11.88 -10.87 -3.93
C PRO A 166 -11.12 -9.68 -4.53
N MET A 167 -11.63 -8.46 -4.34
CA MET A 167 -11.07 -7.22 -4.89
C MET A 167 -9.56 -7.05 -4.65
N ARG A 168 -9.07 -7.46 -3.48
CA ARG A 168 -7.64 -7.40 -3.13
C ARG A 168 -6.75 -8.19 -4.10
N VAL A 169 -7.22 -9.37 -4.55
CA VAL A 169 -6.51 -10.20 -5.53
C VAL A 169 -6.54 -9.52 -6.89
N ILE A 170 -7.71 -9.02 -7.30
CA ILE A 170 -7.88 -8.33 -8.59
C ILE A 170 -7.01 -7.07 -8.68
N LEU A 171 -6.95 -6.26 -7.62
CA LEU A 171 -6.10 -5.05 -7.58
C LEU A 171 -4.61 -5.41 -7.59
N PHE A 172 -4.22 -6.49 -6.91
CA PHE A 172 -2.86 -6.98 -6.95
C PHE A 172 -2.48 -7.43 -8.36
N GLN A 173 -3.34 -8.22 -9.02
CA GLN A 173 -3.15 -8.64 -10.41
C GLN A 173 -3.10 -7.45 -11.36
N ALA A 174 -3.97 -6.44 -11.19
CA ALA A 174 -3.96 -5.21 -11.99
C ALA A 174 -2.62 -4.46 -11.86
N THR A 175 -2.04 -4.43 -10.65
CA THR A 175 -0.75 -3.78 -10.39
C THR A 175 0.36 -4.42 -11.24
N TRP A 176 0.45 -5.75 -11.22
CA TRP A 176 1.47 -6.48 -11.95
C TRP A 176 1.18 -6.58 -13.45
N LYS A 177 -0.09 -6.56 -13.85
CA LYS A 177 -0.48 -6.49 -15.26
C LYS A 177 -0.03 -5.18 -15.89
N GLU A 178 -0.16 -4.07 -15.18
CA GLU A 178 0.33 -2.77 -15.65
C GLU A 178 1.85 -2.79 -15.80
N MET A 179 2.56 -3.30 -14.79
CA MET A 179 4.02 -3.42 -14.84
C MET A 179 4.48 -4.33 -15.98
N TYR A 180 3.85 -5.50 -16.16
CA TYR A 180 4.11 -6.41 -17.27
C TYR A 180 3.93 -5.69 -18.61
N THR A 181 2.83 -4.95 -18.77
CA THR A 181 2.50 -4.25 -20.03
C THR A 181 3.52 -3.15 -20.33
N ARG A 182 3.96 -2.39 -19.33
CA ARG A 182 4.99 -1.35 -19.50
C ARG A 182 6.37 -1.94 -19.79
N ALA A 183 6.72 -3.06 -19.15
CA ALA A 183 7.94 -3.78 -19.48
C ALA A 183 7.89 -4.34 -20.92
N GLU A 184 6.78 -4.91 -21.34
CA GLU A 184 6.58 -5.42 -22.70
C GLU A 184 6.67 -4.29 -23.75
N ASN A 185 6.22 -3.08 -23.41
CA ASN A 185 6.39 -1.91 -24.27
C ASN A 185 7.87 -1.55 -24.50
N ILE A 186 8.76 -1.77 -23.53
CA ILE A 186 10.22 -1.57 -23.73
C ILE A 186 10.76 -2.53 -24.79
N ARG A 187 10.19 -3.74 -24.89
CA ARG A 187 10.57 -4.72 -25.92
C ARG A 187 10.05 -4.35 -27.31
N THR A 188 8.85 -3.77 -27.37
CA THR A 188 8.07 -3.67 -28.62
C THR A 188 8.01 -2.26 -29.20
N LYS A 189 8.26 -1.22 -28.40
CA LYS A 189 8.16 0.19 -28.78
C LYS A 189 9.48 0.91 -28.50
N GLU A 190 10.11 1.43 -29.54
CA GLU A 190 11.42 2.10 -29.40
C GLU A 190 11.33 3.37 -28.54
N ASP A 191 10.28 4.18 -28.69
CA ASP A 191 10.05 5.36 -27.85
C ASP A 191 10.00 5.02 -26.36
N ALA A 192 9.39 3.87 -26.04
CA ALA A 192 9.25 3.41 -24.66
C ALA A 192 10.60 2.97 -24.07
N LYS A 193 11.40 2.30 -24.89
CA LYS A 193 12.77 1.89 -24.56
C LYS A 193 13.65 3.12 -24.34
N GLN A 194 13.67 4.06 -25.28
CA GLN A 194 14.48 5.28 -25.17
C GLN A 194 14.12 6.09 -23.92
N THR A 195 12.82 6.27 -23.65
CA THR A 195 12.37 6.97 -22.44
C THR A 195 12.83 6.26 -21.16
N ALA A 196 12.79 4.93 -21.13
CA ALA A 196 13.26 4.16 -19.97
C ALA A 196 14.79 4.27 -19.77
N VAL A 197 15.56 4.36 -20.86
CA VAL A 197 17.01 4.60 -20.85
C VAL A 197 17.32 6.01 -20.35
N ASP A 198 16.64 7.03 -20.89
CA ASP A 198 16.83 8.43 -20.53
C ASP A 198 16.50 8.69 -19.04
N MET A 199 15.51 7.98 -18.50
CA MET A 199 15.14 8.04 -17.08
C MET A 199 16.07 7.20 -16.17
N GLY A 200 17.05 6.49 -16.73
CA GLY A 200 17.94 5.60 -15.98
C GLY A 200 17.21 4.42 -15.32
N ILE A 201 16.08 4.00 -15.90
CA ILE A 201 15.29 2.86 -15.44
C ILE A 201 15.80 1.57 -16.09
N TYR A 202 16.24 1.65 -17.34
CA TYR A 202 16.65 0.50 -18.14
C TYR A 202 18.03 0.73 -18.77
N ASP A 203 18.88 -0.28 -18.73
CA ASP A 203 20.16 -0.37 -19.43
C ASP A 203 20.00 -1.42 -20.53
N GLU A 204 20.31 -1.08 -21.79
CA GLU A 204 20.11 -1.99 -22.91
C GLU A 204 20.98 -3.25 -22.85
N ALA A 205 22.19 -3.13 -22.30
CA ALA A 205 23.14 -4.22 -22.21
C ALA A 205 22.88 -5.10 -20.98
N LYS A 206 22.39 -4.52 -19.88
CA LYS A 206 22.30 -5.22 -18.59
C LYS A 206 20.86 -5.47 -18.10
N GLY A 207 19.89 -4.66 -18.52
CA GLY A 207 18.51 -4.71 -18.05
C GLY A 207 18.21 -3.68 -16.96
N PHE A 208 17.37 -4.02 -15.98
CA PHE A 208 16.95 -3.11 -14.92
C PHE A 208 17.92 -3.14 -13.73
N PRO A 209 18.67 -2.06 -13.45
CA PRO A 209 19.61 -2.02 -12.33
C PRO A 209 18.92 -2.03 -10.97
N TYR A 210 19.63 -2.50 -9.95
CA TYR A 210 19.26 -2.25 -8.55
C TYR A 210 19.70 -0.86 -8.12
N GLN A 211 18.99 -0.27 -7.17
CA GLN A 211 19.23 1.08 -6.70
C GLN A 211 19.29 1.15 -5.17
N ILE A 212 20.31 1.85 -4.67
CA ILE A 212 20.46 2.20 -3.26
C ILE A 212 20.32 3.72 -3.10
N TRP A 213 19.66 4.13 -2.03
CA TRP A 213 19.59 5.54 -1.66
C TRP A 213 20.93 6.01 -1.10
N ASN A 214 21.56 6.98 -1.77
CA ASN A 214 22.72 7.66 -1.23
C ASN A 214 22.26 8.86 -0.37
N PRO A 215 22.44 8.82 0.97
CA PRO A 215 21.96 9.89 1.85
C PRO A 215 22.74 11.20 1.70
N LYS A 216 23.98 11.17 1.19
CA LYS A 216 24.81 12.37 1.00
C LYS A 216 24.32 13.18 -0.19
N GLU A 217 24.11 12.51 -1.32
CA GLU A 217 23.65 13.14 -2.56
C GLU A 217 22.13 13.28 -2.65
N ARG A 218 21.40 12.63 -1.73
CA ARG A 218 19.93 12.56 -1.72
C ARG A 218 19.36 12.10 -3.06
N LYS A 219 20.02 11.13 -3.67
CA LYS A 219 19.63 10.53 -4.95
C LYS A 219 19.77 9.01 -4.90
N ALA A 220 18.95 8.33 -5.69
CA ALA A 220 19.11 6.90 -5.92
C ALA A 220 20.30 6.68 -6.85
N GLN A 221 21.27 5.88 -6.42
CA GLN A 221 22.41 5.46 -7.22
C GLN A 221 22.29 3.98 -7.56
N THR A 222 22.90 3.57 -8.68
CA THR A 222 22.95 2.17 -9.06
C THR A 222 23.75 1.37 -8.03
N ASP A 223 23.19 0.25 -7.62
CA ASP A 223 23.83 -0.73 -6.75
C ASP A 223 24.67 -1.69 -7.60
N GLU A 224 25.99 -1.49 -7.61
CA GLU A 224 26.93 -2.33 -8.35
C GLU A 224 27.14 -3.70 -7.69
N THR A 225 26.65 -3.92 -6.48
CA THR A 225 26.81 -5.21 -5.77
C THR A 225 25.81 -6.27 -6.24
N ARG A 226 24.76 -5.86 -6.97
CA ARG A 226 23.69 -6.74 -7.44
C ARG A 226 23.57 -6.67 -8.94
N ASP A 227 23.54 -7.83 -9.58
CA ASP A 227 23.34 -7.92 -11.01
C ASP A 227 21.97 -7.35 -11.42
N PRO A 228 21.91 -6.49 -12.45
CA PRO A 228 20.66 -6.01 -13.01
C PRO A 228 19.73 -7.16 -13.44
N LEU A 229 18.41 -6.92 -13.41
CA LEU A 229 17.41 -7.89 -13.84
C LEU A 229 17.16 -7.78 -15.35
N PRO A 230 17.33 -8.86 -16.13
CA PRO A 230 16.96 -8.86 -17.54
C PRO A 230 15.46 -8.61 -17.76
N LEU A 231 15.12 -8.04 -18.91
CA LEU A 231 13.74 -7.73 -19.29
C LEU A 231 12.82 -8.96 -19.23
N ASP A 232 13.27 -10.07 -19.83
CA ASP A 232 12.51 -11.33 -19.86
C ASP A 232 12.25 -11.88 -18.45
N LYS A 233 13.20 -11.69 -17.53
CA LYS A 233 13.05 -12.11 -16.14
C LYS A 233 11.99 -11.27 -15.44
N VAL A 234 11.94 -9.96 -15.68
CA VAL A 234 10.87 -9.09 -15.14
C VAL A 234 9.51 -9.49 -15.68
N LEU A 235 9.39 -9.76 -16.98
CA LEU A 235 8.16 -10.26 -17.61
C LEU A 235 7.71 -11.60 -17.01
N ALA A 236 8.64 -12.54 -16.83
CA ALA A 236 8.35 -13.83 -16.21
C ALA A 236 7.88 -13.70 -14.76
N LEU A 237 8.59 -12.91 -13.93
CA LEU A 237 8.25 -12.70 -12.52
C LEU A 237 6.89 -12.01 -12.35
N THR A 238 6.58 -11.00 -13.18
CA THR A 238 5.29 -10.30 -13.11
C THR A 238 4.13 -11.20 -13.57
N ALA A 239 4.33 -12.02 -14.60
CA ALA A 239 3.37 -13.05 -14.99
C ALA A 239 3.16 -14.10 -13.89
N GLU A 240 4.23 -14.54 -13.24
CA GLU A 240 4.17 -15.51 -12.15
C GLU A 240 3.40 -14.95 -10.94
N LEU A 241 3.65 -13.70 -10.53
CA LEU A 241 2.91 -13.03 -9.46
C LEU A 241 1.39 -12.99 -9.72
N MET A 242 0.99 -12.69 -10.95
CA MET A 242 -0.44 -12.68 -11.32
C MET A 242 -1.09 -14.04 -11.16
N LYS A 243 -0.38 -15.13 -11.52
CA LYS A 243 -0.85 -16.51 -11.36
C LYS A 243 -0.96 -16.91 -9.90
N LEU A 244 0.11 -16.68 -9.15
CA LEU A 244 0.21 -17.11 -7.74
C LEU A 244 -0.85 -16.45 -6.87
N ALA A 245 -1.21 -15.20 -7.16
CA ALA A 245 -2.19 -14.43 -6.40
C ALA A 245 -3.63 -14.95 -6.52
N ALA A 246 -3.94 -15.78 -7.53
CA ALA A 246 -5.29 -16.25 -7.78
C ALA A 246 -5.83 -17.12 -6.62
N GLY A 247 -7.11 -16.97 -6.34
CA GLY A 247 -7.83 -17.69 -5.29
C GLY A 247 -7.84 -16.99 -3.94
N ASN A 248 -8.51 -17.63 -2.98
CA ASN A 248 -8.64 -17.12 -1.62
C ASN A 248 -7.46 -17.58 -0.74
N GLY A 249 -7.08 -16.78 0.26
CA GLY A 249 -6.06 -17.12 1.25
C GLY A 249 -4.61 -16.78 0.87
N VAL A 250 -4.29 -16.55 -0.42
CA VAL A 250 -2.93 -16.17 -0.83
C VAL A 250 -2.66 -14.70 -0.52
N ILE A 251 -3.38 -13.79 -1.17
CA ILE A 251 -3.36 -12.37 -0.83
C ILE A 251 -4.43 -12.15 0.25
N THR A 252 -4.02 -11.93 1.49
CA THR A 252 -4.94 -11.68 2.61
C THR A 252 -5.28 -10.21 2.71
N ARG A 253 -4.36 -9.33 2.31
CA ARG A 253 -4.53 -7.87 2.31
C ARG A 253 -3.86 -7.24 1.09
N TYR A 254 -4.55 -6.32 0.43
CA TYR A 254 -3.97 -5.40 -0.56
C TYR A 254 -4.87 -4.18 -0.70
N HIS A 255 -4.50 -3.07 -0.07
CA HIS A 255 -5.30 -1.84 -0.13
C HIS A 255 -4.48 -0.57 0.13
N CYS A 256 -4.93 0.55 -0.42
CA CYS A 256 -4.41 1.87 -0.10
C CYS A 256 -4.74 2.26 1.35
N THR A 257 -3.84 2.94 2.05
CA THR A 257 -4.07 3.43 3.42
C THR A 257 -5.09 4.55 3.51
N ARG A 258 -5.36 5.24 2.38
CA ARG A 258 -6.42 6.23 2.24
C ARG A 258 -7.43 5.78 1.18
N PRO A 259 -8.69 6.24 1.23
CA PRO A 259 -9.69 5.90 0.23
C PRO A 259 -9.20 6.21 -1.18
N LEU A 260 -9.42 5.28 -2.10
CA LEU A 260 -9.06 5.44 -3.50
C LEU A 260 -10.13 6.29 -4.20
N THR A 261 -9.70 7.44 -4.72
CA THR A 261 -10.53 8.40 -5.47
C THR A 261 -10.01 8.51 -6.90
N GLU A 262 -10.83 9.07 -7.79
CA GLU A 262 -10.45 9.31 -9.19
C GLU A 262 -9.21 10.21 -9.29
N GLU A 263 -9.21 11.31 -8.53
CA GLU A 263 -8.04 12.17 -8.37
C GLU A 263 -7.39 11.93 -7.01
N MET A 264 -6.20 11.35 -7.01
CA MET A 264 -5.44 11.10 -5.79
C MET A 264 -4.47 12.26 -5.53
N LYS A 265 -4.69 12.99 -4.42
CA LYS A 265 -3.79 14.09 -4.02
C LYS A 265 -2.49 13.57 -3.42
N GLY A 266 -1.40 14.31 -3.64
CA GLY A 266 -0.06 14.06 -3.08
C GLY A 266 0.84 13.28 -4.03
N THR A 267 2.13 13.17 -3.71
CA THR A 267 3.12 12.55 -4.61
C THR A 267 3.03 11.03 -4.64
N MET A 268 2.85 10.40 -3.48
CA MET A 268 2.75 8.94 -3.37
C MET A 268 1.58 8.51 -2.48
N THR A 269 1.12 7.29 -2.74
CA THR A 269 0.21 6.54 -1.90
C THR A 269 0.92 5.40 -1.23
N THR A 270 0.48 5.05 -0.02
CA THR A 270 0.96 3.87 0.69
C THR A 270 -0.09 2.79 0.59
N TRP A 271 0.32 1.61 0.17
CA TRP A 271 -0.51 0.43 0.05
C TRP A 271 0.05 -0.66 0.96
N LEU A 272 -0.83 -1.30 1.70
CA LEU A 272 -0.50 -2.38 2.61
C LEU A 272 -0.87 -3.69 1.96
N MET A 273 0.10 -4.59 1.91
CA MET A 273 -0.02 -5.92 1.34
C MET A 273 0.32 -6.96 2.39
N GLU A 274 -0.48 -8.01 2.50
CA GLU A 274 -0.15 -9.18 3.31
C GLU A 274 -0.42 -10.46 2.50
N VAL A 275 0.50 -11.41 2.62
CA VAL A 275 0.34 -12.78 2.13
C VAL A 275 -0.06 -13.73 3.25
N GLY A 276 -0.71 -14.83 2.91
CA GLY A 276 -0.97 -15.93 3.83
C GLY A 276 0.32 -16.60 4.32
N LEU A 277 0.20 -17.39 5.39
CA LEU A 277 1.33 -18.12 5.98
C LEU A 277 1.28 -19.60 5.58
N ARG A 278 2.45 -20.23 5.37
CA ARG A 278 2.62 -21.68 5.13
C ARG A 278 1.98 -22.21 3.83
N ASP A 279 1.78 -21.36 2.83
CA ASP A 279 1.42 -21.77 1.47
C ASP A 279 2.64 -21.57 0.55
N ALA A 280 2.94 -22.55 -0.30
CA ALA A 280 4.07 -22.50 -1.22
C ALA A 280 3.98 -21.30 -2.19
N ARG A 281 2.76 -20.92 -2.60
CA ARG A 281 2.52 -19.74 -3.44
C ARG A 281 2.81 -18.45 -2.69
N CYS A 282 2.47 -18.37 -1.40
CA CYS A 282 2.78 -17.21 -0.57
C CYS A 282 4.30 -17.04 -0.40
N ASN A 283 5.02 -18.13 -0.12
CA ASN A 283 6.47 -18.12 -0.05
C ASN A 283 7.08 -17.66 -1.38
N ARG A 284 6.55 -18.16 -2.49
CA ARG A 284 7.04 -17.77 -3.82
C ARG A 284 6.78 -16.30 -4.14
N ILE A 285 5.60 -15.77 -3.79
CA ILE A 285 5.31 -14.33 -3.90
C ILE A 285 6.32 -13.53 -3.07
N TRP A 286 6.62 -13.96 -1.84
CA TRP A 286 7.60 -13.31 -0.97
C TRP A 286 8.97 -13.22 -1.64
N GLU A 287 9.48 -14.34 -2.18
CA GLU A 287 10.76 -14.39 -2.90
C GLU A 287 10.79 -13.44 -4.10
N ILE A 288 9.72 -13.43 -4.91
CA ILE A 288 9.66 -12.56 -6.09
C ILE A 288 9.66 -11.08 -5.67
N LEU A 289 8.91 -10.71 -4.62
CA LEU A 289 8.91 -9.35 -4.09
C LEU A 289 10.28 -8.95 -3.53
N SER A 290 11.00 -9.87 -2.86
CA SER A 290 12.38 -9.65 -2.44
C SER A 290 13.33 -9.45 -3.62
N ILE A 291 13.12 -10.14 -4.73
CA ILE A 291 13.88 -9.92 -5.97
C ILE A 291 13.57 -8.53 -6.54
N LEU A 292 12.30 -8.12 -6.62
CA LEU A 292 11.92 -6.82 -7.19
C LEU A 292 12.22 -5.62 -6.27
N LYS A 293 12.39 -5.87 -4.96
CA LYS A 293 12.75 -4.86 -3.96
C LYS A 293 14.06 -4.16 -4.33
N GLY A 294 13.95 -2.85 -4.51
CA GLY A 294 15.06 -1.97 -4.89
C GLY A 294 15.46 -2.06 -6.36
N ASN A 295 14.76 -2.83 -7.19
CA ASN A 295 15.01 -2.87 -8.62
C ASN A 295 14.35 -1.67 -9.33
N ALA A 296 15.03 -1.12 -10.33
CA ALA A 296 14.53 -0.01 -11.13
C ALA A 296 13.24 -0.34 -11.89
N SER A 297 12.95 -1.62 -12.18
CA SER A 297 11.72 -2.04 -12.86
C SER A 297 10.45 -1.58 -12.16
N MET A 298 10.46 -1.43 -10.82
CA MET A 298 9.32 -0.92 -10.05
C MET A 298 8.95 0.52 -10.45
N LYS A 299 9.92 1.31 -10.94
CA LYS A 299 9.70 2.68 -11.42
C LYS A 299 8.82 2.73 -12.65
N LEU A 300 8.67 1.64 -13.42
CA LEU A 300 7.75 1.60 -14.56
C LEU A 300 6.32 1.94 -14.17
N ILE A 301 5.90 1.61 -12.95
CA ILE A 301 4.58 1.93 -12.39
C ILE A 301 4.64 3.05 -11.35
N GLY A 302 5.73 3.83 -11.32
CA GLY A 302 5.97 4.83 -10.28
C GLY A 302 6.02 4.21 -8.88
N GLY A 303 6.43 2.94 -8.80
CA GLY A 303 6.32 2.11 -7.62
C GLY A 303 7.64 1.95 -6.88
N ALA A 304 7.54 1.70 -5.59
CA ALA A 304 8.60 1.10 -4.80
C ALA A 304 7.98 0.13 -3.79
N VAL A 305 8.67 -0.98 -3.52
CA VAL A 305 8.22 -2.00 -2.57
C VAL A 305 9.23 -2.16 -1.44
N ARG A 306 8.74 -2.35 -0.21
CA ARG A 306 9.55 -2.56 0.99
C ARG A 306 8.87 -3.58 1.90
N GLU A 307 9.67 -4.38 2.58
CA GLU A 307 9.17 -5.19 3.70
C GLU A 307 8.60 -4.26 4.78
N GLU A 308 7.56 -4.74 5.48
CA GLU A 308 7.11 -4.05 6.67
C GLU A 308 8.22 -4.05 7.74
N ARG A 309 8.29 -2.98 8.53
CA ARG A 309 9.30 -2.84 9.58
C ARG A 309 8.73 -3.28 10.92
N LEU A 310 9.62 -3.72 11.80
CA LEU A 310 9.27 -4.01 13.19
C LEU A 310 8.91 -2.72 13.93
N GLN A 311 7.67 -2.27 13.79
CA GLN A 311 7.15 -1.09 14.45
C GLN A 311 5.75 -1.36 14.97
N ARG A 312 5.48 -0.85 16.17
CA ARG A 312 4.14 -0.81 16.75
C ARG A 312 3.23 0.08 15.92
N THR A 313 1.94 -0.26 15.88
CA THR A 313 0.92 0.64 15.35
C THR A 313 0.91 1.99 16.07
N PRO A 314 0.47 3.09 15.42
CA PRO A 314 0.45 4.43 16.03
C PRO A 314 -0.33 4.48 17.36
N LEU A 315 -1.41 3.70 17.48
CA LEU A 315 -2.18 3.59 18.70
C LEU A 315 -1.37 2.93 19.83
N ALA A 316 -0.70 1.81 19.55
CA ALA A 316 0.15 1.13 20.52
C ALA A 316 1.36 1.99 20.94
N GLN A 317 1.92 2.79 20.03
CA GLN A 317 2.96 3.77 20.37
C GLN A 317 2.43 4.84 21.33
N THR A 318 1.24 5.38 21.06
CA THR A 318 0.58 6.39 21.91
C THR A 318 0.29 5.82 23.31
N LEU A 319 -0.24 4.60 23.38
CA LEU A 319 -0.53 3.88 24.61
C LEU A 319 0.75 3.63 25.43
N ALA A 320 1.83 3.20 24.78
CA ALA A 320 3.12 2.99 25.42
C ALA A 320 3.69 4.31 25.99
N GLN A 321 3.62 5.41 25.24
CA GLN A 321 4.06 6.72 25.72
C GLN A 321 3.25 7.20 26.93
N GLN A 322 1.94 6.96 26.95
CA GLN A 322 1.09 7.32 28.09
C GLN A 322 1.44 6.52 29.35
N LEU A 323 1.72 5.22 29.22
CA LEU A 323 2.16 4.39 30.34
C LEU A 323 3.50 4.85 30.93
N THR A 324 4.49 5.16 30.09
CA THR A 324 5.81 5.61 30.57
C THR A 324 5.70 6.92 31.35
N ARG A 325 4.90 7.88 30.86
CA ARG A 325 4.68 9.16 31.53
C ARG A 325 4.01 9.00 32.90
N GLN A 326 3.04 8.09 33.03
CA GLN A 326 2.40 7.82 34.32
C GLN A 326 3.36 7.23 35.35
N HIS A 327 4.26 6.33 34.92
CA HIS A 327 5.29 5.77 35.80
C HIS A 327 6.27 6.84 36.28
N GLU A 328 6.73 7.74 35.41
CA GLU A 328 7.64 8.84 35.76
C GLU A 328 7.01 9.85 36.74
N SER A 329 5.71 10.14 36.62
CA SER A 329 5.00 11.02 37.58
C SER A 329 4.81 10.42 38.98
N VAL A 330 4.88 9.09 39.12
CA VAL A 330 4.75 8.41 40.42
C VAL A 330 6.11 8.28 41.12
N CYS A 331 7.22 8.24 40.37
CA CYS A 331 8.57 8.16 40.93
C CYS A 331 9.19 9.51 41.34
N CYS A 332 8.56 10.63 41.02
CA CYS A 332 9.04 11.99 41.32
C CYS A 332 8.29 12.68 42.48
N ASN A 333 7.48 11.95 43.24
CA ASN A 333 6.84 12.38 44.50
C ASN A 333 7.35 11.53 45.66
#